data_AF-A0A7I8DF44-F1
#
_entry.id   AF-A0A7I8DF44-F1
#
_cell.length_a   1.000
_cell.length_b   1.000
_cell.length_c   1.000
_cell.angle_alpha   90.00
_cell.angle_beta   90.00
_cell.angle_gamma   90.00
#
_symmetry.space_group_name_H-M   'P 1'
#
loop_
_entity.id
_entity.type
_entity.pdbx_description
1 polymer ?
#
loop_
_entity_poly.entity_id
_entity_poly.type
_entity_poly.pdbx_seq_one_letter_code
_entity_poly.pdbx_strand_id
1 'polypeptide(L)'
;MKVLSEILMSVWLFVCGWQDFKEKKISIVLLAAGSILLISFSIAGGLPAISRLLGVAIGLVLLVLSKLLKGQIGPGDGIIVCITGFCLGFHDNLNLLFYGLTISALLSLSLLLLRKAGGKDSIPFVPFLFLSYLGGVFWL
;
A
#
# COMPACT_ATOMS: atom_id res chain seq x y z
N MET A 1 -7.83 -15.17 14.68
CA MET A 1 -8.37 -14.21 13.67
C MET A 1 -7.29 -13.34 13.05
N LYS A 2 -6.30 -12.83 13.81
CA LYS A 2 -5.18 -12.01 13.26
C LYS A 2 -4.40 -12.65 12.10
N VAL A 3 -3.99 -13.92 12.24
CA VAL A 3 -3.26 -14.64 11.18
C VAL A 3 -4.07 -14.74 9.87
N LEU A 4 -5.39 -14.90 9.97
CA LEU A 4 -6.26 -14.96 8.78
C LEU A 4 -6.29 -13.60 8.06
N SER A 5 -6.42 -12.50 8.80
CA SER A 5 -6.39 -11.15 8.21
C SER A 5 -5.04 -10.82 7.58
N GLU A 6 -3.93 -11.30 8.14
CA GLU A 6 -2.60 -11.08 7.58
C GLU A 6 -2.40 -11.83 6.25
N ILE A 7 -2.83 -13.10 6.20
CA ILE A 7 -2.82 -13.87 4.95
C ILE A 7 -3.70 -13.20 3.89
N LEU A 8 -4.89 -12.73 4.28
CA LEU A 8 -5.81 -12.05 3.36
C LEU A 8 -5.22 -10.74 2.84
N MET A 9 -4.58 -9.94 3.71
CA MET A 9 -3.87 -8.71 3.34
C MET A 9 -2.73 -9.01 2.37
N SER A 10 -1.94 -10.06 2.64
CA SER A 10 -0.83 -10.49 1.79
C SER A 10 -1.32 -10.85 0.39
N VAL A 11 -2.35 -11.70 0.29
CA VAL A 11 -2.95 -12.08 -1.00
C VAL A 11 -3.52 -10.87 -1.73
N TRP A 12 -4.22 -9.98 -1.03
CA TRP A 12 -4.82 -8.78 -1.63
C TRP A 12 -3.76 -7.80 -2.15
N LEU A 13 -2.72 -7.53 -1.37
CA LEU A 13 -1.56 -6.71 -1.77
C LEU A 13 -0.80 -7.35 -2.93
N PHE A 14 -0.64 -8.67 -2.95
CA PHE A 14 0.00 -9.38 -4.06
C PHE A 14 -0.80 -9.22 -5.35
N VAL A 15 -2.12 -9.40 -5.32
CA VAL A 15 -2.98 -9.23 -6.50
C VAL A 15 -2.98 -7.77 -6.97
N CYS A 16 -3.08 -6.81 -6.04
CA CYS A 16 -3.00 -5.39 -6.38
C CYS A 16 -1.64 -5.02 -6.97
N GLY A 17 -0.55 -5.53 -6.39
CA GLY A 17 0.82 -5.31 -6.88
C GLY A 17 1.04 -5.90 -8.26
N TRP A 18 0.54 -7.12 -8.50
CA TRP A 18 0.62 -7.76 -9.80
C TRP A 18 -0.15 -6.98 -10.88
N GLN A 19 -1.34 -6.45 -10.54
CA GLN A 19 -2.11 -5.59 -11.44
C GLN A 19 -1.40 -4.25 -11.70
N ASP A 20 -0.86 -3.62 -10.67
CA ASP A 20 -0.13 -2.35 -10.79
C ASP A 20 1.10 -2.49 -11.69
N PHE A 21 1.83 -3.61 -11.58
CA PHE A 21 2.97 -3.93 -12.44
C PHE A 21 2.57 -4.21 -13.90
N LYS A 22 1.48 -4.97 -14.13
CA LYS A 22 1.11 -5.45 -15.46
C LYS A 22 0.29 -4.46 -16.28
N GLU A 23 -0.66 -3.75 -15.65
CA GLU A 23 -1.64 -2.93 -16.38
C GLU A 23 -1.47 -1.42 -16.15
N LYS A 24 -0.59 -1.00 -15.21
CA LYS A 24 -0.45 0.41 -14.76
C LYS A 24 -1.80 1.06 -14.39
N LYS A 25 -2.83 0.24 -14.15
CA LYS A 25 -4.20 0.60 -13.85
C LYS A 25 -4.74 -0.41 -12.87
N ILE A 26 -5.05 0.05 -11.66
CA ILE A 26 -5.65 -0.80 -10.64
C ILE A 26 -7.16 -0.89 -10.92
N SER A 27 -7.68 -2.11 -11.04
CA SER A 27 -9.10 -2.33 -11.24
C SER A 27 -9.88 -1.92 -9.97
N ILE A 28 -10.65 -0.83 -10.05
CA ILE A 28 -11.38 -0.25 -8.91
C ILE A 28 -12.32 -1.28 -8.26
N VAL A 29 -12.89 -2.19 -9.06
CA VAL A 29 -13.79 -3.24 -8.60
C VAL A 29 -13.09 -4.24 -7.67
N LEU A 30 -11.86 -4.65 -8.01
CA LEU A 30 -11.11 -5.65 -7.24
C LEU A 30 -10.48 -5.04 -5.98
N LEU A 31 -10.05 -3.77 -6.08
CA LEU A 31 -9.66 -2.95 -4.94
C LEU A 31 -10.84 -2.79 -3.95
N ALA A 32 -12.02 -2.44 -4.45
CA ALA A 32 -13.23 -2.28 -3.62
C ALA A 32 -13.68 -3.61 -2.98
N ALA A 33 -13.74 -4.70 -3.75
CA ALA A 33 -14.16 -5.99 -3.22
C ALA A 33 -13.23 -6.51 -2.12
N GLY A 34 -11.90 -6.46 -2.33
CA GLY A 34 -10.93 -6.91 -1.34
C GLY A 34 -10.90 -6.03 -0.08
N SER A 35 -11.05 -4.72 -0.24
CA SER A 35 -11.10 -3.79 0.90
C SER A 35 -12.30 -4.00 1.81
N ILE A 36 -13.48 -4.28 1.25
CA ILE A 36 -14.68 -4.60 2.04
C ILE A 36 -14.45 -5.85 2.89
N LEU A 37 -13.92 -6.92 2.29
CA LEU A 37 -13.61 -8.17 3.00
C LEU A 37 -12.61 -7.96 4.14
N LEU A 38 -11.55 -7.19 3.88
CA LEU A 38 -10.52 -6.87 4.87
C LEU A 38 -11.05 -6.03 6.03
N ILE A 39 -11.86 -5.03 5.74
CA ILE A 39 -12.50 -4.18 6.76
C ILE A 39 -13.40 -5.02 7.65
N SER A 40 -14.23 -5.90 7.09
CA SER A 40 -15.12 -6.78 7.85
C SER A 40 -14.36 -7.67 8.84
N PHE A 41 -13.22 -8.24 8.42
CA PHE A 41 -12.37 -9.06 9.29
C PHE A 41 -11.57 -8.23 10.30
N SER A 42 -11.10 -7.04 9.91
CA SER A 42 -10.32 -6.16 10.79
C SER A 42 -11.14 -5.66 11.98
N ILE A 43 -12.44 -5.37 11.79
CA ILE A 43 -13.32 -4.89 12.86
C ILE A 43 -13.34 -5.86 14.06
N ALA A 44 -13.24 -7.17 13.82
CA ALA A 44 -13.17 -8.21 14.86
C ALA A 44 -11.83 -8.26 15.63
N GLY A 45 -10.80 -7.52 15.20
CA GLY A 45 -9.42 -7.62 15.68
C GLY A 45 -9.06 -6.83 16.95
N GLY A 46 -10.01 -6.15 17.60
CA GLY A 46 -9.76 -5.46 18.89
C GLY A 46 -8.79 -4.26 18.85
N LEU A 47 -8.38 -3.80 17.66
CA LEU A 47 -7.54 -2.60 17.52
C LEU A 47 -8.32 -1.35 17.95
N PRO A 48 -7.69 -0.42 18.71
CA PRO A 48 -8.33 0.82 19.13
C PRO A 48 -8.74 1.67 17.92
N ALA A 49 -9.96 2.20 17.97
CA ALA A 49 -10.55 2.97 16.87
C ALA A 49 -9.70 4.20 16.48
N ILE A 50 -9.04 4.82 17.46
CA ILE A 50 -8.14 5.97 17.26
C ILE A 50 -6.95 5.58 16.37
N SER A 51 -6.31 4.43 16.62
CA SER A 51 -5.18 3.97 15.80
C SER A 51 -5.60 3.66 14.37
N ARG A 52 -6.83 3.14 14.16
CA ARG A 52 -7.38 2.93 12.81
C ARG A 52 -7.64 4.24 12.08
N LEU A 53 -8.25 5.22 12.75
CA LEU A 53 -8.50 6.56 12.21
C LEU A 53 -7.22 7.27 11.81
N LEU A 54 -6.20 7.23 12.68
CA LEU A 54 -4.88 7.78 12.38
C LEU A 54 -4.19 7.03 11.24
N GLY A 55 -4.31 5.70 11.19
CA GLY A 55 -3.82 4.89 10.08
C GLY A 55 -4.46 5.28 8.73
N VAL A 56 -5.77 5.47 8.69
CA VAL A 56 -6.50 5.96 7.51
C VAL A 56 -6.07 7.38 7.14
N ALA A 57 -5.84 8.25 8.14
CA ALA A 57 -5.40 9.62 7.91
C ALA A 57 -4.07 9.68 7.15
N ILE A 58 -3.13 8.75 7.40
CA ILE A 58 -1.89 8.63 6.62
C ILE A 58 -2.20 8.42 5.14
N GLY A 59 -3.10 7.49 4.81
CA GLY A 59 -3.50 7.23 3.42
C GLY A 59 -4.21 8.42 2.78
N LEU A 60 -5.05 9.14 3.54
CA LEU A 60 -5.70 10.36 3.07
C LEU A 60 -4.70 11.46 2.74
N VAL A 61 -3.67 11.64 3.57
CA VAL A 61 -2.58 12.57 3.29
C VAL A 61 -1.88 12.18 1.98
N LEU A 62 -1.62 10.89 1.76
CA LEU A 62 -1.03 10.41 0.50
C LEU A 62 -1.93 10.66 -0.71
N LEU A 63 -3.25 10.53 -0.56
CA LEU A 63 -4.24 10.87 -1.60
C LEU A 63 -4.28 12.37 -1.92
N VAL A 64 -4.14 13.23 -0.91
CA VAL A 64 -4.03 14.67 -1.12
C VAL A 64 -2.74 15.00 -1.85
N LEU A 65 -1.63 14.38 -1.45
CA LEU A 65 -0.33 14.52 -2.12
C LEU A 65 -0.39 14.06 -3.58
N SER A 66 -1.06 12.95 -3.89
CA SER A 66 -1.18 12.46 -5.27
C SER A 66 -1.92 13.45 -6.19
N LYS A 67 -2.94 14.13 -5.66
CA LYS A 67 -3.64 15.22 -6.37
C LYS A 67 -2.74 16.45 -6.55
N LEU A 68 -2.00 16.85 -5.51
CA LEU A 68 -1.08 18.00 -5.56
C LEU A 68 0.07 17.77 -6.56
N LEU A 69 0.59 16.55 -6.61
CA LEU A 69 1.70 16.14 -7.49
C LEU A 69 1.25 15.85 -8.94
N LYS A 70 0.04 16.30 -9.32
CA LYS A 70 -0.54 16.16 -10.68
C LYS A 70 -0.47 14.72 -11.23
N GLY A 71 -0.70 13.72 -10.38
CA GLY A 71 -0.77 12.32 -10.79
C GLY A 71 0.58 11.61 -10.98
N GLN A 72 1.69 12.17 -10.47
CA GLN A 72 2.95 11.42 -10.37
C GLN A 72 2.83 10.21 -9.43
N ILE A 73 1.98 10.31 -8.42
CA ILE A 73 1.62 9.22 -7.50
C ILE A 73 0.25 8.69 -7.91
N GLY A 74 0.11 7.35 -7.97
CA GLY A 74 -1.14 6.71 -8.34
C GLY A 74 -2.22 6.98 -7.28
N PRO A 75 -3.45 7.39 -7.66
CA PRO A 75 -4.53 7.53 -6.69
C PRO A 75 -4.90 6.19 -6.03
N GLY A 76 -4.63 5.06 -6.69
CA GLY A 76 -4.82 3.73 -6.11
C GLY A 76 -3.91 3.46 -4.92
N ASP A 77 -2.67 3.96 -4.94
CA ASP A 77 -1.68 3.78 -3.86
C ASP A 77 -2.19 4.38 -2.55
N GLY A 78 -2.73 5.59 -2.62
CA GLY A 78 -3.31 6.26 -1.45
C GLY A 78 -4.53 5.54 -0.88
N ILE A 79 -5.38 4.94 -1.75
CA ILE A 79 -6.50 4.11 -1.30
C ILE A 79 -6.00 2.85 -0.60
N ILE A 80 -4.97 2.19 -1.14
CA ILE A 80 -4.36 1.00 -0.52
C ILE A 80 -3.82 1.35 0.87
N VAL A 81 -3.12 2.48 1.01
CA VAL A 81 -2.57 2.93 2.30
C VAL A 81 -3.67 3.30 3.31
N CYS A 82 -4.82 3.79 2.85
CA CYS A 82 -6.00 3.98 3.72
C CYS A 82 -6.50 2.63 4.28
N ILE A 83 -6.61 1.62 3.41
CA ILE A 83 -7.15 0.31 3.77
C ILE A 83 -6.18 -0.45 4.69
N THR A 84 -4.88 -0.45 4.36
CA THR A 84 -3.84 -1.01 5.23
C THR A 84 -3.81 -0.27 6.57
N GLY A 85 -4.01 1.05 6.59
CA GLY A 85 -4.12 1.86 7.80
C GLY A 85 -5.30 1.51 8.69
N PHE A 86 -6.44 1.16 8.10
CA PHE A 86 -7.58 0.66 8.84
C PHE A 86 -7.33 -0.74 9.44
N CYS A 87 -6.58 -1.58 8.73
CA CYS A 87 -6.32 -2.97 9.12
C CYS A 87 -5.19 -3.11 10.14
N LEU A 88 -4.09 -2.37 9.96
CA LEU A 88 -2.87 -2.45 10.75
C LEU A 88 -2.84 -1.39 11.87
N GLY A 89 -3.49 -0.23 11.66
CA GLY A 89 -3.41 0.92 12.55
C GLY A 89 -2.24 1.84 12.22
N PHE A 90 -2.07 2.90 13.02
CA PHE A 90 -1.14 3.99 12.72
C PHE A 90 0.33 3.58 12.60
N HIS A 91 0.88 2.92 13.62
CA HIS A 91 2.32 2.66 13.69
C HIS A 91 2.78 1.70 12.60
N ASP A 92 2.10 0.57 12.47
CA ASP A 92 2.42 -0.46 11.48
C ASP A 92 2.19 0.04 10.05
N ASN A 93 1.15 0.85 9.81
CA ASN A 93 0.92 1.45 8.49
C ASN A 93 1.98 2.50 8.13
N LEU A 94 2.48 3.25 9.12
CA LEU A 94 3.55 4.22 8.91
C LEU A 94 4.87 3.51 8.57
N ASN A 95 5.21 2.43 9.29
CA ASN A 95 6.36 1.59 8.99
C ASN A 95 6.24 0.98 7.58
N LEU A 96 5.07 0.39 7.27
CA LEU A 96 4.76 -0.17 5.95
C LEU A 96 4.99 0.84 4.83
N LEU A 97 4.48 2.07 4.99
CA LEU A 97 4.65 3.16 4.03
C LEU A 97 6.12 3.57 3.90
N PHE A 98 6.82 3.75 5.03
CA PHE A 98 8.21 4.20 5.06
C PHE A 98 9.17 3.22 4.37
N TYR A 99 9.05 1.92 4.70
CA TYR A 99 9.84 0.88 4.05
C TYR A 99 9.46 0.71 2.58
N GLY A 100 8.16 0.78 2.24
CA GLY A 100 7.69 0.73 0.86
C GLY A 100 8.26 1.86 0.00
N LEU A 101 8.24 3.10 0.53
CA LEU A 101 8.85 4.27 -0.11
C LEU A 101 10.35 4.14 -0.25
N THR A 102 11.03 3.62 0.76
CA THR A 102 12.49 3.42 0.74
C THR A 102 12.89 2.42 -0.35
N ILE A 103 12.21 1.27 -0.42
CA ILE A 103 12.44 0.25 -1.44
C ILE A 103 12.16 0.81 -2.83
N SER A 104 11.05 1.52 -3.00
CA SER A 104 10.68 2.18 -4.25
C SER A 104 11.73 3.22 -4.68
N ALA A 105 12.21 4.06 -3.75
CA ALA A 105 13.23 5.07 -4.03
C ALA A 105 14.57 4.44 -4.42
N LEU A 106 15.02 3.39 -3.72
CA LEU A 106 16.25 2.68 -4.05
C LEU A 106 16.19 2.05 -5.45
N LEU A 107 15.07 1.43 -5.80
CA LEU A 107 14.89 0.82 -7.11
C LEU A 107 14.79 1.86 -8.21
N SER A 108 14.04 2.95 -7.99
CA SER A 108 13.99 4.09 -8.90
C SER A 108 15.39 4.66 -9.16
N LEU A 109 16.18 4.87 -8.10
CA LEU A 109 17.56 5.34 -8.21
C LEU A 109 18.43 4.34 -9.00
N SER A 110 18.32 3.04 -8.73
CA SER A 110 19.07 2.01 -9.45
C SER A 110 18.73 1.95 -10.95
N LEU A 111 17.45 2.11 -11.31
CA LEU A 111 16.99 2.12 -12.70
C LEU A 111 17.47 3.36 -13.45
N LEU A 112 17.52 4.51 -12.78
CA LEU A 112 18.10 5.75 -13.30
C LEU A 112 19.62 5.60 -13.54
N LEU A 113 20.35 5.02 -12.59
CA LEU A 113 21.79 4.75 -12.73
C LEU A 113 22.09 3.79 -13.89
N LEU A 114 21.26 2.78 -14.10
CA LEU A 114 21.38 1.82 -15.20
C LEU A 114 20.89 2.38 -16.55
N ARG A 115 20.42 3.65 -16.61
CA ARG A 115 19.82 4.30 -17.80
C ARG A 115 18.71 3.48 -18.46
N LYS A 116 18.11 2.53 -17.74
CA LYS A 116 17.09 1.59 -18.26
C LYS A 116 15.67 2.12 -18.17
N ALA A 117 15.45 3.23 -17.44
CA ALA A 117 14.16 3.89 -17.31
C ALA A 117 14.28 5.36 -17.69
N GLY A 118 13.31 5.86 -18.47
CA GLY A 118 13.17 7.30 -18.70
C GLY A 118 12.49 7.94 -17.50
N GLY A 119 12.83 9.17 -17.12
CA GLY A 119 12.23 9.88 -15.97
C GLY A 119 10.71 10.15 -16.04
N LYS A 120 10.02 9.59 -17.04
CA LYS A 120 8.56 9.61 -17.21
C LYS A 120 7.90 8.24 -16.97
N ASP A 121 8.66 7.18 -16.74
CA ASP A 121 8.10 5.87 -16.44
C ASP A 121 7.55 5.85 -15.02
N SER A 122 6.22 5.82 -14.88
CA SER A 122 5.58 5.56 -13.59
C SER A 122 5.97 4.18 -13.09
N ILE A 123 6.73 4.17 -11.99
CA ILE A 123 7.15 2.98 -11.28
C ILE A 123 5.96 2.49 -10.43
N PRO A 124 5.53 1.22 -10.56
CA PRO A 124 4.42 0.68 -9.79
C PRO A 124 4.79 0.61 -8.29
N PHE A 125 4.07 1.31 -7.42
CA PHE A 125 4.41 1.44 -5.99
C PHE A 125 3.89 0.26 -5.16
N VAL A 126 2.76 -0.34 -5.55
CA VAL A 126 2.09 -1.41 -4.80
C VAL A 126 2.94 -2.68 -4.61
N PRO A 127 3.74 -3.16 -5.60
CA PRO A 127 4.66 -4.26 -5.38
C PRO A 127 5.65 -4.00 -4.23
N PHE A 128 6.15 -2.76 -4.09
CA PHE A 128 7.09 -2.41 -3.03
C PHE A 128 6.42 -2.31 -1.66
N LEU A 129 5.17 -1.86 -1.63
CA LEU A 129 4.30 -1.96 -0.45
C LEU A 129 4.12 -3.42 0.00
N PHE A 130 3.92 -4.35 -0.94
CA PHE A 130 3.82 -5.78 -0.64
C PHE A 130 5.13 -6.35 -0.07
N LEU A 131 6.27 -6.02 -0.68
CA LEU A 131 7.59 -6.40 -0.16
C LEU A 131 7.83 -5.86 1.26
N SER A 132 7.47 -4.60 1.49
CA SER A 132 7.50 -3.98 2.82
C SER A 132 6.62 -4.71 3.82
N TYR A 133 5.40 -5.10 3.43
CA TYR A 133 4.49 -5.86 4.26
C TYR A 133 5.07 -7.22 4.66
N LEU A 134 5.62 -7.97 3.70
CA LEU A 134 6.29 -9.24 4.00
C LEU A 134 7.47 -9.05 4.95
N GLY A 135 8.30 -8.03 4.72
CA GLY A 135 9.41 -7.70 5.61
C GLY A 135 8.94 -7.35 7.02
N GLY A 136 7.87 -6.57 7.16
CA GLY A 136 7.26 -6.21 8.44
C GLY A 136 6.71 -7.43 9.18
N VAL A 137 6.04 -8.35 8.49
CA VAL A 137 5.51 -9.60 9.08
C VAL A 137 6.63 -10.55 9.51
N PHE A 138 7.77 -10.56 8.84
CA PHE A 138 8.93 -11.40 9.20
C PHE A 138 9.84 -10.79 10.29
N TRP A 139 9.74 -9.47 10.56
CA TRP A 139 10.61 -8.75 11.50
C TRP A 139 9.92 -8.34 12.81
N LEU A 140 8.58 -8.37 12.87
CA LEU A 140 7.76 -8.16 14.09
C LEU A 140 7.40 -9.49 14.76
#